data_AF-A0A356GEU4-F1
#
_entry.id   AF-A0A356GEU4-F1
#
_cell.length_a   1.000
_cell.length_b   1.000
_cell.length_c   1.000
_cell.angle_alpha   90.00
_cell.angle_beta   90.00
_cell.angle_gamma   90.00
#
_symmetry.space_group_name_H-M   'P 1'
#
loop_
_entity.id
_entity.type
_entity.pdbx_description
1 polymer ?
#
loop_
_entity_poly.entity_id
_entity_poly.type
_entity_poly.pdbx_seq_one_letter_code
_entity_poly.pdbx_strand_id
1 'polypeptide(L)'
;MKKTLLKKMLCLLLASCVIILAAGCTPSKSVQKKVLNYLHEKYGNNYDFEYVSYTQNKETSGRYEVNARCRNDGLDFKIFVYSSVLITDSYSVDRANAAMEKSIREFLLSRDYSDSIEKITWLNVFEDDATDYKFRTVPITEHYDLSDAENIYRVEMSDDLIPYQFVGGIYNFNADLLDSGVELKSASFSFEYKDLTFVVETDSESIKKYSYGETIEKMVPIIETNASVKKGIFSIDKVCTIKMDAAMRDQEFAVHKSVH
;
A
#
# COMPACT_ATOMS: atom_id res chain seq x y z
N MET A 1 -21.92 29.05 38.26
CA MET A 1 -20.51 28.61 38.38
C MET A 1 -20.24 27.11 38.12
N LYS A 2 -21.22 26.26 37.76
CA LYS A 2 -20.97 24.83 37.46
C LYS A 2 -20.67 24.50 35.98
N LYS A 3 -21.03 25.38 35.02
CA LYS A 3 -20.84 25.12 33.57
C LYS A 3 -19.42 25.40 33.04
N THR A 4 -18.64 26.25 33.70
CA THR A 4 -17.26 26.59 33.29
C THR A 4 -16.21 25.57 33.77
N LEU A 5 -16.47 24.84 34.86
CA LEU A 5 -15.61 23.74 35.32
C LEU A 5 -15.71 22.50 34.43
N LEU A 6 -16.90 22.17 33.92
CA LEU A 6 -17.10 21.03 33.01
C LEU A 6 -16.35 21.21 31.67
N LYS A 7 -16.34 22.43 31.10
CA LYS A 7 -15.61 22.71 29.85
C LYS A 7 -14.09 22.61 29.99
N LYS A 8 -13.53 22.93 31.17
CA LYS A 8 -12.09 22.80 31.41
C LYS A 8 -11.65 21.35 31.65
N MET A 9 -12.49 20.52 32.28
CA MET A 9 -12.19 19.08 32.42
C MET A 9 -12.33 18.31 31.09
N LEU A 10 -13.23 18.71 30.19
CA LEU A 10 -13.37 18.04 28.89
C LEU A 10 -12.18 18.30 27.94
N CYS A 11 -11.58 19.50 27.98
CA CYS A 11 -10.36 19.79 27.22
C CYS A 11 -9.12 19.06 27.77
N LEU A 12 -9.06 18.81 29.09
CA LEU A 12 -8.00 18.00 29.70
C LEU A 12 -8.13 16.51 29.36
N LEU A 13 -9.35 16.00 29.18
CA LEU A 13 -9.60 14.64 28.69
C LEU A 13 -9.26 14.50 27.20
N LEU A 14 -9.57 15.51 26.37
CA LEU A 14 -9.22 15.51 24.94
C LEU A 14 -7.71 15.64 24.68
N ALA A 15 -6.96 16.29 25.57
CA ALA A 15 -5.49 16.32 25.50
C ALA A 15 -4.84 15.01 26.00
N SER A 16 -5.54 14.20 26.80
CA SER A 16 -5.03 12.90 27.30
C SER A 16 -5.40 11.70 26.41
N CYS A 17 -6.35 11.84 25.49
CA CYS A 17 -6.79 10.75 24.62
C CYS A 17 -5.99 10.59 23.31
N VAL A 18 -4.94 11.39 23.09
CA VAL A 18 -4.02 11.21 21.94
C VAL A 18 -2.79 10.36 22.28
N ILE A 19 -2.65 9.87 23.54
CA ILE A 19 -1.46 9.10 23.97
C ILE A 19 -1.78 7.64 24.30
N ILE A 20 -2.82 7.06 23.73
CA ILE A 20 -3.08 5.61 23.84
C ILE A 20 -3.20 5.02 22.46
N LEU A 21 -2.03 4.87 21.82
CA LEU A 21 -1.69 3.83 20.83
C LEU A 21 -0.18 3.79 20.54
N ALA A 22 0.62 4.70 21.09
CA ALA A 22 2.05 4.51 21.23
C ALA A 22 2.36 3.78 22.55
N ALA A 23 2.10 2.47 22.60
CA ALA A 23 2.99 1.58 23.37
C ALA A 23 4.33 1.45 22.61
N GLY A 24 4.90 2.60 22.20
CA GLY A 24 6.22 2.70 21.64
C GLY A 24 7.18 2.55 22.81
N CYS A 25 7.78 1.37 22.94
CA CYS A 25 9.01 1.23 23.72
C CYS A 25 9.94 2.39 23.35
N THR A 26 10.50 3.07 24.36
CA THR A 26 11.45 4.15 24.11
C THR A 26 12.58 3.61 23.24
N PRO A 27 12.94 4.29 22.12
CA PRO A 27 13.98 3.84 21.21
C PRO A 27 15.22 3.39 21.98
N SER A 28 15.62 2.13 21.83
CA SER A 28 16.94 1.74 22.28
C SER A 28 17.94 2.62 21.53
N LYS A 29 18.66 3.50 22.26
CA LYS A 29 19.65 4.43 21.68
C LYS A 29 20.65 3.70 20.77
N SER A 30 20.91 2.43 21.05
CA SER A 30 21.75 1.55 20.22
C SER A 30 21.12 1.25 18.86
N VAL A 31 19.82 0.90 18.81
CA VAL A 31 19.11 0.62 17.55
C VAL A 31 18.96 1.89 16.72
N GLN A 32 18.56 2.99 17.35
CA GLN A 32 18.45 4.29 16.67
C GLN A 32 19.76 4.70 16.00
N LYS A 33 20.89 4.66 16.72
CA LYS A 33 22.20 5.02 16.17
C LYS A 33 22.60 4.09 15.01
N LYS A 34 22.34 2.79 15.12
CA LYS A 34 22.62 1.82 14.05
C LYS A 34 21.84 2.12 12.77
N VAL A 35 20.54 2.41 12.90
CA VAL A 35 19.67 2.75 11.78
C VAL A 35 20.17 4.01 11.08
N LEU A 36 20.45 5.07 11.83
CA LEU A 36 20.91 6.34 11.23
C LEU A 36 22.26 6.21 10.55
N ASN A 37 23.20 5.46 11.16
CA ASN A 37 24.49 5.17 10.52
C ASN A 37 24.33 4.38 9.22
N TYR A 38 23.47 3.35 9.22
CA TYR A 38 23.18 2.56 8.03
C TYR A 38 22.63 3.41 6.88
N LEU A 39 21.63 4.26 7.17
CA LEU A 39 21.02 5.12 6.16
C LEU A 39 22.02 6.14 5.60
N HIS A 40 22.87 6.69 6.48
CA HIS A 40 23.93 7.60 6.08
C HIS A 40 24.99 6.92 5.20
N GLU A 41 25.41 5.70 5.53
CA GLU A 41 26.35 4.93 4.71
C GLU A 41 25.77 4.58 3.34
N LYS A 42 24.47 4.23 3.29
CA LYS A 42 23.80 3.80 2.05
C LYS A 42 23.44 4.94 1.11
N TYR A 43 22.91 6.04 1.65
CA TYR A 43 22.35 7.14 0.86
C TYR A 43 23.22 8.41 0.88
N GLY A 44 24.27 8.42 1.69
CA GLY A 44 25.23 9.53 1.80
C GLY A 44 24.64 10.78 2.47
N ASN A 45 25.36 11.89 2.33
CA ASN A 45 25.00 13.19 2.92
C ASN A 45 23.84 13.92 2.20
N ASN A 46 23.30 13.34 1.13
CA ASN A 46 22.27 14.00 0.32
C ASN A 46 20.87 13.91 0.98
N TYR A 47 20.71 13.02 1.96
CA TYR A 47 19.44 12.74 2.62
C TYR A 47 19.60 12.80 4.14
N ASP A 48 18.72 13.55 4.79
CA ASP A 48 18.57 13.60 6.24
C ASP A 48 17.44 12.66 6.66
N PHE A 49 17.72 11.81 7.65
CA PHE A 49 16.80 10.77 8.09
C PHE A 49 16.49 10.91 9.57
N GLU A 50 15.23 10.68 9.88
CA GLU A 50 14.69 10.67 11.23
C GLU A 50 14.23 9.27 11.59
N TYR A 51 14.60 8.86 12.80
CA TYR A 51 14.05 7.66 13.42
C TYR A 51 12.73 8.01 14.10
N VAL A 52 11.63 7.35 13.72
CA VAL A 52 10.29 7.68 14.24
C VAL A 52 9.91 6.75 15.38
N SER A 53 9.86 5.44 15.12
CA SER A 53 9.42 4.45 16.11
C SER A 53 10.00 3.08 15.82
N TYR A 54 9.82 2.14 16.74
CA TYR A 54 10.03 0.73 16.45
C TYR A 54 9.11 -0.18 17.24
N THR A 55 8.94 -1.38 16.70
CA THR A 55 8.40 -2.53 17.39
C THR A 55 9.46 -3.64 17.39
N GLN A 56 9.44 -4.48 18.42
CA GLN A 56 10.26 -5.67 18.46
C GLN A 56 9.35 -6.88 18.57
N ASN A 57 9.29 -7.68 17.51
CA ASN A 57 8.49 -8.88 17.53
C ASN A 57 9.33 -10.04 18.08
N LYS A 58 8.93 -10.55 19.25
CA LYS A 58 9.61 -11.64 19.95
C LYS A 58 9.42 -12.99 19.25
N GLU A 59 8.37 -13.13 18.45
CA GLU A 59 8.06 -14.36 17.71
C GLU A 59 8.92 -14.49 16.43
N THR A 60 9.44 -13.39 15.91
CA THR A 60 10.34 -13.36 14.74
C THR A 60 11.81 -13.21 15.15
N SER A 61 12.27 -14.04 16.10
CA SER A 61 13.66 -14.03 16.60
C SER A 61 14.15 -12.69 17.20
N GLY A 62 13.24 -11.82 17.64
CA GLY A 62 13.59 -10.53 18.23
C GLY A 62 13.99 -9.43 17.24
N ARG A 63 13.61 -9.56 15.96
CA ARG A 63 13.75 -8.53 14.92
C ARG A 63 13.14 -7.20 15.37
N TYR A 64 13.82 -6.11 15.03
CA TYR A 64 13.25 -4.77 15.14
C TYR A 64 12.65 -4.34 13.80
N GLU A 65 11.40 -3.90 13.84
CA GLU A 65 10.75 -3.22 12.73
C GLU A 65 10.72 -1.74 13.10
N VAL A 66 11.44 -0.96 12.32
CA VAL A 66 11.66 0.47 12.58
C VAL A 66 10.91 1.26 11.53
N ASN A 67 10.18 2.27 11.97
CA ASN A 67 9.66 3.31 11.08
C ASN A 67 10.64 4.47 11.10
N ALA A 68 11.04 4.91 9.92
CA ALA A 68 11.90 6.06 9.70
C ALA A 68 11.24 7.03 8.72
N ARG A 69 11.73 8.27 8.70
CA ARG A 69 11.26 9.32 7.80
C ARG A 69 12.46 9.97 7.12
N CYS A 70 12.40 10.20 5.81
CA CYS A 70 13.32 11.12 5.18
C CYS A 70 12.78 12.55 5.32
N ARG A 71 13.60 13.45 5.85
CA ARG A 71 13.20 14.85 6.09
C ARG A 71 13.19 15.69 4.83
N ASN A 72 13.94 15.29 3.81
CA ASN A 72 14.04 16.01 2.55
C ASN A 72 12.70 16.00 1.77
N ASP A 73 12.04 14.85 1.73
CA ASP A 73 10.77 14.65 1.01
C ASP A 73 9.58 14.34 1.92
N GLY A 74 9.81 14.15 3.22
CA GLY A 74 8.77 13.87 4.20
C GLY A 74 8.26 12.42 4.17
N LEU A 75 8.89 11.53 3.40
CA LEU A 75 8.41 10.15 3.22
C LEU A 75 8.72 9.28 4.43
N ASP A 76 7.69 8.62 4.94
CA ASP A 76 7.80 7.54 5.93
C ASP A 76 8.11 6.22 5.22
N PHE A 77 9.01 5.43 5.80
CA PHE A 77 9.41 4.13 5.27
C PHE A 77 9.80 3.15 6.40
N LYS A 78 9.85 1.86 6.05
CA LYS A 78 10.13 0.77 7.00
C LYS A 78 11.58 0.31 6.88
N ILE A 79 12.12 -0.14 8.01
CA ILE A 79 13.45 -0.73 8.12
C ILE A 79 13.34 -1.98 8.97
N PHE A 80 13.94 -3.06 8.49
CA PHE A 80 14.12 -4.28 9.28
C PHE A 80 15.55 -4.40 9.75
N VAL A 81 15.71 -4.54 11.06
CA VAL A 81 16.99 -4.76 11.73
C VAL A 81 16.97 -6.16 12.35
N TYR A 82 17.69 -7.08 11.71
CA TYR A 82 17.82 -8.47 12.16
C TYR A 82 19.00 -8.64 13.13
N SER A 83 20.13 -8.03 12.79
CA SER A 83 21.36 -8.05 13.59
C SER A 83 22.19 -6.80 13.29
N SER A 84 23.37 -6.67 13.88
CA SER A 84 24.31 -5.58 13.54
C SER A 84 24.80 -5.61 12.09
N VAL A 85 24.57 -6.69 11.34
CA VAL A 85 25.13 -6.90 9.99
C VAL A 85 24.04 -6.97 8.92
N LEU A 86 22.78 -7.23 9.30
CA LEU A 86 21.68 -7.39 8.35
C LEU A 86 20.59 -6.35 8.64
N ILE A 87 20.65 -5.25 7.88
CA ILE A 87 19.67 -4.15 7.88
C ILE A 87 19.21 -3.94 6.43
N THR A 88 17.90 -3.85 6.24
CA THR A 88 17.26 -3.56 4.95
C THR A 88 16.18 -2.50 5.16
N ASP A 89 15.97 -1.64 4.17
CA ASP A 89 15.01 -0.55 4.21
C ASP A 89 14.21 -0.47 2.91
N SER A 90 13.00 0.09 3.00
CA SER A 90 12.10 0.28 1.86
C SER A 90 12.23 1.67 1.20
N TYR A 91 13.09 2.57 1.70
CA TYR A 91 13.10 3.99 1.32
C TYR A 91 13.18 4.21 -0.20
N SER A 92 14.10 3.50 -0.89
CA SER A 92 14.24 3.65 -2.34
C SER A 92 12.96 3.31 -3.11
N VAL A 93 12.19 2.32 -2.63
CA VAL A 93 10.95 1.87 -3.27
C VAL A 93 9.79 2.77 -2.88
N ASP A 94 9.68 3.17 -1.61
CA ASP A 94 8.65 4.11 -1.15
C ASP A 94 8.77 5.46 -1.88
N ARG A 95 10.01 5.93 -2.11
CA ARG A 95 10.27 7.13 -2.91
C ARG A 95 9.89 6.96 -4.38
N ALA A 96 10.18 5.80 -4.97
CA ALA A 96 9.76 5.50 -6.35
C ALA A 96 8.23 5.42 -6.48
N ASN A 97 7.56 4.80 -5.52
CA ASN A 97 6.10 4.72 -5.44
C ASN A 97 5.49 6.11 -5.31
N ALA A 98 5.98 6.97 -4.41
CA ALA A 98 5.48 8.33 -4.24
C ALA A 98 5.64 9.18 -5.50
N ALA A 99 6.79 9.06 -6.19
CA ALA A 99 7.03 9.77 -7.45
C ALA A 99 6.10 9.28 -8.58
N MET A 100 5.96 7.97 -8.75
CA MET A 100 5.06 7.39 -9.77
C MET A 100 3.59 7.69 -9.47
N GLU A 101 3.15 7.57 -8.22
CA GLU A 101 1.80 7.92 -7.80
C GLU A 101 1.48 9.37 -8.17
N LYS A 102 2.43 10.30 -7.93
CA LYS A 102 2.28 11.68 -8.35
C LYS A 102 2.11 11.80 -9.88
N SER A 103 2.96 11.16 -10.67
CA SER A 103 2.87 11.18 -12.14
C SER A 103 1.53 10.64 -12.65
N ILE A 104 1.05 9.51 -12.09
CA ILE A 104 -0.26 8.94 -12.46
C ILE A 104 -1.40 9.87 -12.02
N ARG A 105 -1.35 10.43 -10.81
CA ARG A 105 -2.39 11.34 -10.33
C ARG A 105 -2.48 12.61 -11.16
N GLU A 106 -1.34 13.19 -11.54
CA GLU A 106 -1.30 14.37 -12.42
C GLU A 106 -1.95 14.09 -13.78
N PHE A 107 -1.72 12.90 -14.34
CA PHE A 107 -2.41 12.44 -15.56
C PHE A 107 -3.93 12.31 -15.37
N LEU A 108 -4.37 11.82 -14.20
CA LEU A 108 -5.78 11.54 -13.90
C LEU A 108 -6.59 12.75 -13.43
N LEU A 109 -5.98 13.91 -13.17
CA LEU A 109 -6.63 15.09 -12.54
C LEU A 109 -7.94 15.57 -13.20
N SER A 110 -8.15 15.27 -14.48
CA SER A 110 -9.35 15.68 -15.24
C SER A 110 -10.38 14.57 -15.40
N ARG A 111 -10.18 13.41 -14.77
CA ARG A 111 -11.02 12.22 -14.93
C ARG A 111 -11.99 12.08 -13.77
N ASP A 112 -13.26 11.86 -14.09
CA ASP A 112 -14.36 11.84 -13.12
C ASP A 112 -14.22 10.76 -12.04
N TYR A 113 -13.46 9.69 -12.29
CA TYR A 113 -13.23 8.61 -11.32
C TYR A 113 -11.95 8.79 -10.49
N SER A 114 -11.16 9.85 -10.74
CA SER A 114 -9.87 10.06 -10.06
C SER A 114 -10.03 10.29 -8.56
N ASP A 115 -11.10 10.95 -8.15
CA ASP A 115 -11.46 11.16 -6.74
C ASP A 115 -11.77 9.84 -6.01
N SER A 116 -12.11 8.79 -6.74
CA SER A 116 -12.37 7.46 -6.19
C SER A 116 -11.09 6.64 -5.97
N ILE A 117 -9.90 7.17 -6.28
CA ILE A 117 -8.61 6.50 -6.08
C ILE A 117 -7.96 7.00 -4.80
N GLU A 118 -7.93 6.15 -3.77
CA GLU A 118 -7.33 6.48 -2.48
C GLU A 118 -5.82 6.41 -2.52
N LYS A 119 -5.25 5.39 -3.18
CA LYS A 119 -3.80 5.20 -3.26
C LYS A 119 -3.36 4.42 -4.48
N ILE A 120 -2.20 4.78 -5.03
CA ILE A 120 -1.55 4.03 -6.11
C ILE A 120 -0.18 3.56 -5.64
N THR A 121 0.04 2.25 -5.66
CA THR A 121 1.33 1.61 -5.38
C THR A 121 1.85 1.00 -6.66
N TRP A 122 2.97 1.54 -7.18
CA TRP A 122 3.58 1.07 -8.42
C TRP A 122 4.31 -0.26 -8.22
N LEU A 123 5.18 -0.33 -7.22
CA LEU A 123 6.03 -1.47 -6.90
C LEU A 123 5.66 -2.07 -5.55
N ASN A 124 5.64 -3.40 -5.48
CA ASN A 124 5.67 -4.10 -4.20
C ASN A 124 6.99 -3.76 -3.49
N VAL A 125 6.90 -3.36 -2.22
CA VAL A 125 8.07 -3.04 -1.39
C VAL A 125 8.95 -4.26 -1.11
N PHE A 126 8.40 -5.47 -1.22
CA PHE A 126 9.14 -6.72 -1.09
C PHE A 126 9.64 -7.24 -2.44
N GLU A 127 10.76 -7.98 -2.42
CA GLU A 127 11.21 -8.73 -3.60
C GLU A 127 10.24 -9.89 -3.88
N ASP A 128 9.97 -10.18 -5.15
CA ASP A 128 8.93 -11.15 -5.55
C ASP A 128 9.25 -12.59 -5.10
N ASP A 129 10.54 -12.92 -4.96
CA ASP A 129 11.05 -14.24 -4.53
C ASP A 129 11.59 -14.23 -3.08
N ALA A 130 11.26 -13.21 -2.29
CA ALA A 130 11.83 -13.07 -0.95
C ALA A 130 11.27 -14.17 -0.02
N THR A 131 12.10 -15.17 0.30
CA THR A 131 11.78 -16.15 1.36
C THR A 131 11.93 -15.56 2.76
N ASP A 132 12.64 -14.43 2.85
CA ASP A 132 12.84 -13.61 4.05
C ASP A 132 12.26 -12.22 3.81
N TYR A 133 11.99 -11.44 4.87
CA TYR A 133 11.47 -10.08 4.72
C TYR A 133 12.61 -9.14 4.29
N LYS A 134 12.93 -9.15 2.99
CA LYS A 134 13.89 -8.27 2.35
C LYS A 134 13.14 -7.29 1.48
N PHE A 135 13.44 -6.00 1.68
CA PHE A 135 12.89 -4.97 0.81
C PHE A 135 13.59 -4.98 -0.54
N ARG A 136 12.79 -4.76 -1.59
CA ARG A 136 13.27 -4.45 -2.93
C ARG A 136 14.14 -3.20 -2.87
N THR A 137 15.14 -3.11 -3.73
CA THR A 137 15.95 -1.90 -3.90
C THR A 137 15.85 -1.44 -5.35
N VAL A 138 15.58 -0.15 -5.54
CA VAL A 138 15.55 0.48 -6.86
C VAL A 138 16.49 1.67 -6.90
N PRO A 139 17.01 2.07 -8.08
CA PRO A 139 17.80 3.29 -8.20
C PRO A 139 17.00 4.51 -7.76
N ILE A 140 17.62 5.38 -6.97
CA ILE A 140 17.03 6.66 -6.56
C ILE A 140 17.20 7.64 -7.72
N THR A 141 16.12 7.88 -8.47
CA THR A 141 16.07 8.88 -9.55
C THR A 141 15.16 10.05 -9.15
N GLU A 142 15.33 11.21 -9.76
CA GLU A 142 14.45 12.35 -9.47
C GLU A 142 13.07 12.20 -10.12
N HIS A 143 12.98 11.53 -11.27
CA HIS A 143 11.77 11.44 -12.08
C HIS A 143 11.52 9.99 -12.51
N TYR A 144 10.25 9.60 -12.48
CA TYR A 144 9.68 8.45 -13.15
C TYR A 144 8.57 8.95 -14.08
N ASP A 145 8.61 8.52 -15.33
CA ASP A 145 7.64 8.93 -16.34
C ASP A 145 6.41 8.01 -16.26
N LEU A 146 5.24 8.53 -16.63
CA LEU A 146 4.03 7.71 -16.78
C LEU A 146 4.28 6.51 -17.71
N SER A 147 5.17 6.64 -18.71
CA SER A 147 5.55 5.53 -19.58
C SER A 147 6.21 4.35 -18.86
N ASP A 148 6.76 4.55 -17.65
CA ASP A 148 7.37 3.47 -16.86
C ASP A 148 6.32 2.63 -16.11
N ALA A 149 5.05 3.05 -16.11
CA ALA A 149 3.97 2.46 -15.30
C ALA A 149 3.34 1.18 -15.90
N GLU A 150 4.05 0.44 -16.75
CA GLU A 150 3.51 -0.77 -17.44
C GLU A 150 2.99 -1.85 -16.48
N ASN A 151 3.47 -1.88 -15.24
CA ASN A 151 2.99 -2.79 -14.19
C ASN A 151 2.68 -2.00 -12.93
N ILE A 152 1.44 -2.04 -12.46
CA ILE A 152 1.02 -1.35 -11.23
C ILE A 152 0.67 -2.39 -10.18
N TYR A 153 1.44 -2.42 -9.08
CA TYR A 153 1.20 -3.38 -8.02
C TYR A 153 -0.22 -3.29 -7.45
N ARG A 154 -0.70 -2.08 -7.15
CA ARG A 154 -2.03 -1.88 -6.56
C ARG A 154 -2.59 -0.48 -6.81
N VAL A 155 -3.86 -0.40 -7.18
CA VAL A 155 -4.70 0.80 -7.11
C VAL A 155 -5.79 0.54 -6.06
N GLU A 156 -5.70 1.24 -4.93
CA GLU A 156 -6.67 1.18 -3.84
C GLU A 156 -7.78 2.20 -4.16
N MET A 157 -8.98 1.70 -4.44
CA MET A 157 -10.18 2.49 -4.75
C MET A 157 -10.99 2.70 -3.46
N SER A 158 -11.81 3.73 -3.42
CA SER A 158 -12.53 4.08 -2.20
C SER A 158 -13.55 3.04 -1.74
N ASP A 159 -13.68 2.91 -0.42
CA ASP A 159 -14.56 1.95 0.23
C ASP A 159 -16.05 2.34 0.17
N ASP A 160 -16.37 3.55 -0.29
CA ASP A 160 -17.74 4.02 -0.47
C ASP A 160 -18.35 3.64 -1.83
N LEU A 161 -17.55 3.04 -2.71
CA LEU A 161 -17.97 2.63 -4.04
C LEU A 161 -18.89 1.41 -4.02
N ILE A 162 -19.91 1.43 -4.88
CA ILE A 162 -20.64 0.20 -5.23
C ILE A 162 -19.88 -0.58 -6.32
N PRO A 163 -20.11 -1.90 -6.48
CA PRO A 163 -19.42 -2.71 -7.49
C PRO A 163 -19.44 -2.15 -8.91
N TYR A 164 -20.56 -1.50 -9.31
CA TYR A 164 -20.66 -0.82 -10.61
C TYR A 164 -19.62 0.30 -10.76
N GLN A 165 -19.48 1.17 -9.75
CA GLN A 165 -18.53 2.28 -9.78
C GLN A 165 -17.09 1.77 -9.75
N PHE A 166 -16.81 0.75 -8.93
CA PHE A 166 -15.50 0.11 -8.87
C PHE A 166 -15.09 -0.47 -10.23
N VAL A 167 -15.93 -1.30 -10.85
CA VAL A 167 -15.63 -1.90 -12.16
C VAL A 167 -15.52 -0.83 -13.25
N GLY A 168 -16.39 0.18 -13.22
CA GLY A 168 -16.30 1.32 -14.13
C GLY A 168 -14.99 2.09 -13.99
N GLY A 169 -14.51 2.27 -12.76
CA GLY A 169 -13.21 2.87 -12.45
C GLY A 169 -12.05 2.05 -13.01
N ILE A 170 -12.06 0.72 -12.85
CA ILE A 170 -11.05 -0.18 -13.44
C ILE A 170 -11.00 0.01 -14.96
N TYR A 171 -12.15 -0.02 -15.63
CA TYR A 171 -12.23 0.13 -17.08
C TYR A 171 -11.66 1.47 -17.53
N ASN A 172 -12.15 2.56 -16.94
CA ASN A 172 -11.74 3.92 -17.33
C ASN A 172 -10.25 4.16 -17.04
N PHE A 173 -9.74 3.67 -15.91
CA PHE A 173 -8.31 3.74 -15.57
C PHE A 173 -7.43 3.08 -16.63
N ASN A 174 -7.77 1.86 -17.03
CA ASN A 174 -7.03 1.14 -18.07
C ASN A 174 -7.16 1.82 -19.44
N ALA A 175 -8.37 2.25 -19.81
CA ALA A 175 -8.63 2.89 -21.09
C ALA A 175 -7.90 4.23 -21.22
N ASP A 176 -7.92 5.07 -20.19
CA ASP A 176 -7.27 6.38 -20.22
C ASP A 176 -5.74 6.24 -20.30
N LEU A 177 -5.12 5.34 -19.52
CA LEU A 177 -3.68 5.10 -19.63
C LEU A 177 -3.28 4.56 -21.00
N LEU A 178 -4.06 3.63 -21.52
CA LEU A 178 -3.87 3.11 -22.86
C LEU A 178 -3.94 4.24 -23.93
N ASP A 179 -4.95 5.09 -23.84
CA ASP A 179 -5.13 6.22 -24.77
C ASP A 179 -3.96 7.23 -24.69
N SER A 180 -3.30 7.30 -23.53
CA SER A 180 -2.07 8.07 -23.33
C SER A 180 -0.80 7.39 -23.87
N GLY A 181 -0.90 6.15 -24.37
CA GLY A 181 0.22 5.36 -24.87
C GLY A 181 0.86 4.43 -23.84
N VAL A 182 0.26 4.28 -22.66
CA VAL A 182 0.74 3.41 -21.58
C VAL A 182 -0.08 2.14 -21.55
N GLU A 183 0.49 1.07 -22.09
CA GLU A 183 -0.14 -0.26 -22.09
C GLU A 183 0.22 -1.01 -20.80
N LEU A 184 -0.78 -1.20 -19.93
CA LEU A 184 -0.62 -1.99 -18.72
C LEU A 184 -0.53 -3.47 -19.05
N LYS A 185 0.60 -4.07 -18.69
CA LYS A 185 0.83 -5.53 -18.73
C LYS A 185 0.24 -6.22 -17.51
N SER A 186 0.17 -5.52 -16.38
CA SER A 186 -0.58 -5.96 -15.22
C SER A 186 -0.92 -4.77 -14.31
N ALA A 187 -2.12 -4.81 -13.74
CA ALA A 187 -2.52 -3.93 -12.65
C ALA A 187 -3.47 -4.65 -11.72
N SER A 188 -3.34 -4.42 -10.42
CA SER A 188 -4.34 -4.88 -9.45
C SER A 188 -5.12 -3.72 -8.85
N PHE A 189 -6.41 -3.90 -8.68
CA PHE A 189 -7.34 -2.90 -8.13
C PHE A 189 -8.00 -3.49 -6.90
N SER A 190 -8.14 -2.71 -5.83
CA SER A 190 -8.84 -3.15 -4.62
C SER A 190 -9.89 -2.18 -4.15
N PHE A 191 -10.94 -2.69 -3.51
CA PHE A 191 -11.93 -1.91 -2.77
C PHE A 191 -12.61 -2.78 -1.70
N GLU A 192 -13.13 -2.17 -0.65
CA GLU A 192 -13.99 -2.88 0.32
C GLU A 192 -15.46 -2.87 -0.10
N TYR A 193 -16.12 -4.02 0.02
CA TYR A 193 -17.56 -4.14 -0.19
C TYR A 193 -18.17 -5.20 0.72
N LYS A 194 -19.14 -4.81 1.56
CA LYS A 194 -19.80 -5.68 2.56
C LYS A 194 -18.79 -6.39 3.49
N ASP A 195 -17.89 -5.62 4.09
CA ASP A 195 -16.84 -6.08 5.00
C ASP A 195 -15.84 -7.07 4.38
N LEU A 196 -15.67 -7.03 3.06
CA LEU A 196 -14.77 -7.89 2.31
C LEU A 196 -13.91 -7.03 1.39
N THR A 197 -12.59 -7.23 1.43
CA THR A 197 -11.68 -6.62 0.45
C THR A 197 -11.69 -7.46 -0.82
N PHE A 198 -12.04 -6.83 -1.94
CA PHE A 198 -11.94 -7.42 -3.26
C PHE A 198 -10.67 -6.94 -3.94
N VAL A 199 -9.99 -7.84 -4.63
CA VAL A 199 -8.83 -7.56 -5.45
C VAL A 199 -9.10 -8.06 -6.86
N VAL A 200 -9.00 -7.20 -7.86
CA VAL A 200 -9.10 -7.55 -9.28
C VAL A 200 -7.75 -7.32 -9.95
N GLU A 201 -7.13 -8.36 -10.49
CA GLU A 201 -5.95 -8.26 -11.34
C GLU A 201 -6.38 -8.25 -12.81
N THR A 202 -5.90 -7.30 -13.62
CA THR A 202 -6.22 -7.19 -15.05
C THR A 202 -5.08 -6.53 -15.84
N ASP A 203 -5.26 -6.37 -17.15
CA ASP A 203 -4.33 -5.73 -18.07
C ASP A 203 -5.09 -5.00 -19.20
N SER A 204 -4.35 -4.20 -19.98
CA SER A 204 -4.94 -3.40 -21.06
C SER A 204 -5.52 -4.25 -22.19
N GLU A 205 -4.88 -5.37 -22.56
CA GLU A 205 -5.38 -6.26 -23.62
C GLU A 205 -6.76 -6.82 -23.25
N SER A 206 -6.90 -7.20 -21.99
CA SER A 206 -8.07 -7.85 -21.45
C SER A 206 -9.25 -6.90 -21.28
N ILE A 207 -9.00 -5.66 -20.88
CA ILE A 207 -10.03 -4.61 -20.80
C ILE A 207 -10.50 -4.20 -22.20
N LYS A 208 -9.59 -4.04 -23.17
CA LYS A 208 -9.93 -3.70 -24.57
C LYS A 208 -10.86 -4.74 -25.24
N LYS A 209 -10.83 -5.99 -24.78
CA LYS A 209 -11.63 -7.08 -25.36
C LYS A 209 -13.14 -6.87 -25.21
N TYR A 210 -13.55 -6.08 -24.22
CA TYR A 210 -14.95 -5.84 -23.91
C TYR A 210 -15.25 -4.34 -23.99
N SER A 211 -16.48 -3.99 -24.38
CA SER A 211 -16.98 -2.64 -24.16
C SER A 211 -17.13 -2.36 -22.66
N TYR A 212 -17.25 -1.08 -22.29
CA TYR A 212 -17.57 -0.67 -20.92
C TYR A 212 -18.78 -1.44 -20.36
N GLY A 213 -19.89 -1.50 -21.13
CA GLY A 213 -21.11 -2.20 -20.73
C GLY A 213 -20.90 -3.69 -20.51
N GLU A 214 -20.21 -4.38 -21.43
CA GLU A 214 -19.91 -5.81 -21.30
C GLU A 214 -18.99 -6.10 -20.11
N THR A 215 -18.04 -5.21 -19.80
CA THR A 215 -17.16 -5.34 -18.63
C THR A 215 -17.96 -5.30 -17.34
N ILE A 216 -18.88 -4.33 -17.23
CA ILE A 216 -19.80 -4.19 -16.11
C ILE A 216 -20.67 -5.44 -15.96
N GLU A 217 -21.33 -5.87 -17.04
CA GLU A 217 -22.23 -7.04 -17.04
C GLU A 217 -21.53 -8.34 -16.64
N LYS A 218 -20.23 -8.47 -16.95
CA LYS A 218 -19.44 -9.65 -16.57
C LYS A 218 -18.96 -9.60 -15.13
N MET A 219 -18.41 -8.46 -14.68
CA MET A 219 -17.68 -8.40 -13.41
C MET A 219 -18.57 -8.08 -12.21
N VAL A 220 -19.55 -7.18 -12.36
CA VAL A 220 -20.41 -6.75 -11.24
C VAL A 220 -21.16 -7.93 -10.60
N PRO A 221 -21.84 -8.82 -11.36
CA PRO A 221 -22.56 -9.94 -10.77
C PRO A 221 -21.66 -10.90 -9.99
N ILE A 222 -20.39 -11.01 -10.38
CA ILE A 222 -19.42 -11.90 -9.73
C ILE A 222 -19.00 -11.33 -8.39
N ILE A 223 -18.72 -10.03 -8.31
CA ILE A 223 -18.46 -9.34 -7.04
C ILE A 223 -19.68 -9.48 -6.11
N GLU A 224 -20.88 -9.19 -6.59
CA GLU A 224 -22.10 -9.25 -5.79
C GLU A 224 -22.42 -10.66 -5.29
N THR A 225 -22.31 -11.66 -6.17
CA THR A 225 -22.52 -13.07 -5.82
C THR A 225 -21.52 -13.49 -4.75
N ASN A 226 -20.23 -13.18 -4.93
CA ASN A 226 -19.17 -13.56 -3.98
C ASN A 226 -19.35 -12.88 -2.62
N ALA A 227 -19.72 -11.59 -2.61
CA ALA A 227 -20.03 -10.88 -1.38
C ALA A 227 -21.22 -11.51 -0.64
N SER A 228 -22.24 -11.98 -1.37
CA SER A 228 -23.43 -12.60 -0.77
C SER A 228 -23.16 -13.94 -0.09
N VAL A 229 -22.20 -14.72 -0.60
CA VAL A 229 -21.87 -16.05 -0.06
C VAL A 229 -20.68 -16.06 0.91
N LYS A 230 -20.02 -14.91 1.12
CA LYS A 230 -18.80 -14.77 1.94
C LYS A 230 -17.74 -15.85 1.66
N LYS A 231 -17.60 -16.29 0.39
CA LYS A 231 -16.65 -17.34 -0.01
C LYS A 231 -15.50 -16.77 -0.80
N GLY A 232 -14.27 -17.08 -0.39
CA GLY A 232 -13.06 -16.58 -1.02
C GLY A 232 -12.68 -17.26 -2.34
N ILE A 233 -12.36 -16.41 -3.31
CA ILE A 233 -11.62 -16.63 -4.57
C ILE A 233 -12.35 -17.44 -5.66
N PHE A 234 -12.66 -16.77 -6.78
CA PHE A 234 -12.99 -17.40 -8.06
C PHE A 234 -12.32 -16.64 -9.22
N SER A 235 -11.76 -17.40 -10.17
CA SER A 235 -11.09 -16.88 -11.36
C SER A 235 -12.06 -16.89 -12.55
N ILE A 236 -12.14 -15.78 -13.27
CA ILE A 236 -12.77 -15.73 -14.59
C ILE A 236 -11.64 -15.91 -15.59
N ASP A 237 -11.68 -17.02 -16.34
CA ASP A 237 -10.76 -17.41 -17.40
C ASP A 237 -9.85 -16.26 -17.89
N LYS A 238 -8.61 -16.26 -17.36
CA LYS A 238 -7.44 -15.46 -17.78
C LYS A 238 -7.58 -13.93 -17.90
N VAL A 239 -8.52 -13.28 -17.23
CA VAL A 239 -8.57 -11.79 -17.19
C VAL A 239 -8.84 -11.18 -15.82
N CYS A 240 -9.41 -11.91 -14.86
CA CYS A 240 -9.63 -11.37 -13.53
C CYS A 240 -9.41 -12.45 -12.48
N THR A 241 -8.31 -12.36 -11.74
CA THR A 241 -8.22 -13.05 -10.45
C THR A 241 -8.92 -12.19 -9.42
N ILE A 242 -10.14 -12.57 -9.01
CA ILE A 242 -10.79 -11.94 -7.88
C ILE A 242 -10.30 -12.63 -6.61
N LYS A 243 -9.36 -12.02 -5.90
CA LYS A 243 -8.98 -12.48 -4.56
C LYS A 243 -9.87 -11.77 -3.54
N MET A 244 -10.54 -12.54 -2.68
CA MET A 244 -11.18 -11.99 -1.49
C MET A 244 -10.18 -12.10 -0.37
N ASP A 245 -9.82 -10.95 0.20
CA ASP A 245 -8.89 -10.92 1.31
C ASP A 245 -9.63 -11.11 2.63
N ALA A 246 -9.95 -12.36 2.95
CA ALA A 246 -10.45 -12.71 4.27
C ALA A 246 -9.31 -12.77 5.32
N ALA A 247 -8.09 -12.32 4.98
CA ALA A 247 -6.92 -12.70 5.75
C ALA A 247 -5.77 -11.68 5.85
N MET A 248 -5.82 -10.45 5.33
CA MET A 248 -4.71 -9.51 5.57
C MET A 248 -4.67 -8.86 6.97
N ARG A 249 -5.55 -9.25 7.90
CA ARG A 249 -5.29 -9.05 9.35
C ARG A 249 -4.50 -10.19 10.00
N ASP A 250 -4.44 -11.39 9.42
CA ASP A 250 -3.86 -12.59 10.07
C ASP A 250 -2.97 -13.48 9.16
N GLN A 251 -2.81 -13.20 7.85
CA GLN A 251 -1.98 -13.99 6.90
C GLN A 251 -0.62 -13.37 6.55
N GLU A 252 -0.31 -12.14 6.96
CA GLU A 252 1.10 -11.72 7.05
C GLU A 252 1.86 -12.50 8.15
N PHE A 253 1.17 -13.32 8.96
CA PHE A 253 1.77 -14.09 10.07
C PHE A 253 1.56 -15.63 10.02
N ALA A 254 0.91 -16.19 8.99
CA ALA A 254 0.52 -17.61 9.00
C ALA A 254 1.38 -18.55 8.11
N VAL A 255 2.28 -18.07 7.26
CA VAL A 255 3.04 -18.93 6.33
C VAL A 255 4.21 -19.69 7.00
N HIS A 256 4.47 -19.49 8.30
CA HIS A 256 5.46 -20.30 9.05
C HIS A 256 4.87 -21.30 10.05
N LYS A 257 3.55 -21.58 10.00
CA LYS A 257 2.95 -22.64 10.81
C LYS A 257 2.68 -23.92 10.01
N SER A 258 3.71 -24.51 9.41
CA SER A 258 3.76 -25.96 9.19
C SER A 258 5.11 -26.42 8.63
N VAL A 259 6.12 -26.56 9.49
CA VAL A 259 7.13 -27.62 9.34
C VAL A 259 7.39 -28.20 10.72
N HIS A 260 6.67 -29.27 11.03
CA HIS A 260 7.09 -30.31 11.96
C HIS A 260 7.17 -31.60 11.18
#